data_AF-F8QJH5-F1
#
_entry.id   AF-F8QJH5-F1
#
_cell.length_a   1.000
_cell.length_b   1.000
_cell.length_c   1.000
_cell.angle_alpha   90.00
_cell.angle_beta   90.00
_cell.angle_gamma   90.00
#
_symmetry.space_group_name_H-M   'P 1'
#
loop_
_entity.id
_entity.type
_entity.pdbx_description
1 polymer ?
#
loop_
_entity_poly.entity_id
_entity_poly.type
_entity_poly.pdbx_seq_one_letter_code
_entity_poly.pdbx_strand_id
1 'polypeptide(L)' 'ALLDSGANGIFIDQAWAEQIGLPLVKLDVSIPVYNIDGTLNAGGCITHKCSF' A
#
# COMPACT_ATOMS: atom_id res chain seq x y z
N ALA A 1 -5.83 1.18 12.19
CA ALA A 1 -5.57 -0.06 11.43
C ALA A 1 -6.88 -0.82 11.25
N LEU A 2 -7.00 -1.62 10.18
CA LEU A 2 -8.13 -2.50 9.89
C LEU A 2 -7.62 -3.95 9.88
N LEU A 3 -8.32 -4.87 10.55
CA LEU A 3 -8.05 -6.30 10.40
C LEU A 3 -8.81 -6.80 9.17
N ASP A 4 -8.07 -7.08 8.11
CA ASP A 4 -8.61 -7.52 6.82
C ASP A 4 -8.10 -8.94 6.49
N SER A 5 -8.98 -9.92 6.62
CA SER A 5 -8.66 -11.32 6.28
C SER A 5 -8.56 -11.57 4.78
N GLY A 6 -8.99 -10.62 3.95
CA GLY A 6 -8.84 -10.66 2.49
C GLY A 6 -7.50 -10.14 1.99
N ALA A 7 -6.69 -9.54 2.86
CA ALA A 7 -5.38 -9.00 2.50
C ALA A 7 -4.27 -10.06 2.60
N ASN A 8 -3.48 -10.21 1.54
CA ASN A 8 -2.33 -11.12 1.52
C ASN A 8 -1.08 -10.57 2.23
N GLY A 9 -1.15 -9.35 2.79
CA GLY A 9 -0.03 -8.67 3.40
C GLY A 9 -0.46 -7.44 4.18
N ILE A 10 0.52 -6.73 4.74
CA ILE A 10 0.29 -5.48 5.46
C ILE A 10 0.47 -4.32 4.49
N PHE A 11 -0.58 -3.51 4.35
CA PHE A 11 -0.58 -2.31 3.55
C PHE A 11 -0.75 -1.10 4.46
N ILE A 12 -0.06 -0.01 4.15
CA ILE A 12 0.01 1.19 4.97
C ILE A 12 -0.22 2.41 4.07
N ASP A 13 -0.94 3.39 4.59
CA ASP A 13 -1.07 4.69 3.91
C ASP A 13 0.31 5.35 3.76
N GLN A 14 0.60 5.84 2.56
CA GLN A 14 1.92 6.39 2.23
C GLN A 14 2.21 7.66 3.05
N ALA A 15 1.25 8.57 3.16
CA ALA A 15 1.45 9.83 3.88
C ALA A 15 1.72 9.57 5.38
N TRP A 16 1.02 8.61 5.97
CA TRP A 16 1.27 8.19 7.34
C TRP A 16 2.64 7.50 7.51
N ALA A 17 3.04 6.63 6.57
CA ALA A 17 4.35 5.98 6.59
C ALA A 17 5.51 6.99 6.49
N GLU A 18 5.36 8.02 5.66
CA GLU A 18 6.29 9.14 5.54
C GLU A 18 6.34 9.96 6.84
N GLN A 19 5.18 10.26 7.42
CA GLN A 19 5.07 11.04 8.66
C GLN A 19 5.81 10.39 9.84
N ILE A 20 5.75 9.06 9.95
CA ILE A 20 6.44 8.32 11.03
C ILE A 20 7.88 7.93 10.67
N GLY A 21 8.36 8.29 9.48
CA GLY A 21 9.73 8.08 9.05
C GLY A 21 10.09 6.63 8.73
N LEU A 22 9.16 5.84 8.17
CA LEU A 22 9.50 4.49 7.71
C LEU A 22 10.54 4.53 6.56
N PRO A 23 11.46 3.55 6.49
CA PRO A 23 12.45 3.46 5.41
C PRO A 23 11.79 2.97 4.11
N LEU A 24 11.03 3.84 3.46
CA LEU A 24 10.35 3.55 2.21
C LEU A 24 11.33 3.45 1.04
N VAL A 25 11.29 2.34 0.32
CA VAL A 25 12.02 2.11 -0.92
C VAL A 25 11.03 2.12 -2.07
N LYS A 26 11.21 3.05 -3.00
CA LYS A 26 10.35 3.16 -4.19
C LYS A 26 10.47 1.90 -5.05
N LEU A 27 9.33 1.41 -5.53
CA LEU A 27 9.28 0.31 -6.49
C LEU A 27 9.59 0.83 -7.90
N ASP A 28 10.29 0.02 -8.70
CA ASP A 28 10.54 0.34 -10.11
C ASP A 28 9.24 0.40 -10.93
N VAL A 29 8.28 -0.45 -10.57
CA VAL A 29 6.94 -0.51 -11.16
C VAL A 29 5.90 -0.50 -10.06
N SER A 30 4.92 0.40 -10.16
CA SER A 30 3.80 0.47 -9.21
C SER A 30 2.87 -0.72 -9.36
N ILE A 31 2.34 -1.23 -8.25
CA ILE A 31 1.40 -2.36 -8.24
C ILE A 31 -0.03 -1.80 -8.20
N PRO A 32 -0.86 -2.01 -9.24
CA PRO A 32 -2.24 -1.55 -9.21
C PRO A 32 -3.06 -2.36 -8.18
N VAL A 33 -3.89 -1.66 -7.42
CA VAL A 33 -4.81 -2.26 -6.46
C VAL A 33 -6.22 -2.11 -6.99
N TYR A 34 -6.97 -3.21 -7.03
CA TYR A 34 -8.35 -3.23 -7.50
C TYR A 34 -9.28 -3.58 -6.34
N ASN A 35 -10.43 -2.92 -6.31
CA ASN A 35 -11.53 -3.28 -5.43
C ASN A 35 -12.21 -4.56 -5.93
N ILE A 36 -13.10 -5.13 -5.11
CA ILE A 36 -13.80 -6.37 -5.44
C ILE A 36 -14.69 -6.27 -6.69
N ASP A 37 -15.12 -5.05 -7.04
CA ASP A 37 -15.91 -4.75 -8.24
C ASP A 37 -15.04 -4.54 -9.50
N GLY A 38 -13.72 -4.69 -9.38
CA GLY A 38 -12.75 -4.52 -10.47
C GLY A 38 -12.35 -3.07 -10.76
N THR A 39 -12.89 -2.10 -10.02
CA THR A 39 -12.45 -0.70 -10.14
C THR A 39 -11.09 -0.49 -9.48
N LEU A 40 -10.33 0.51 -9.94
CA LEU A 40 -9.08 0.90 -9.27
C LEU A 40 -9.37 1.42 -7.85
N ASN A 41 -8.52 1.03 -6.91
CA ASN A 41 -8.61 1.54 -5.55
C ASN A 41 -8.44 3.07 -5.55
N ALA A 42 -9.29 3.77 -4.79
CA ALA A 42 -9.28 5.23 -4.73
C ALA A 42 -7.99 5.80 -4.12
N GLY A 43 -7.30 5.03 -3.28
CA GLY A 43 -5.98 5.36 -2.74
C GLY A 43 -4.83 5.21 -3.77
N GLY A 44 -5.13 4.67 -4.96
CA GLY A 44 -4.16 4.48 -6.03
C GLY A 44 -3.39 3.17 -5.96
N CYS A 45 -2.21 3.16 -6.57
CA CYS A 45 -1.33 2.01 -6.64
C CYS A 45 -0.38 1.95 -5.43
N ILE A 46 0.15 0.76 -5.14
CA ILE A 46 1.28 0.63 -4.21
C ILE A 46 2.56 1.07 -4.95
N THR A 47 3.28 2.01 -4.35
CA THR A 47 4.45 2.68 -4.96
C THR A 47 5.76 2.42 -4.22
N HIS A 48 5.69 2.03 -2.96
CA HIS A 48 6.85 1.82 -2.09
C HIS A 48 6.72 0.50 -1.33
N LYS A 49 7.87 -0.06 -0.95
CA LYS A 49 7.98 -1.14 0.02
C LYS A 49 8.80 -0.69 1.21
N CYS A 50 8.55 -1.31 2.35
CA CYS A 50 9.36 -1.18 3.56
C CYS A 50 9.80 -2.58 3.98
N SER A 51 11.03 -2.74 4.44
CA SER A 51 11.56 -4.00 4.97
C SER A 51 12.20 -3.73 6.32
N PHE A 52 11.98 -4.64 7.28
CA PHE A 52 12.58 -4.64 8.61
C PHE A 52 13.48 -5.86 8.75
#